data_AF-A0A094HRI7-F1
#
_entry.id   AF-A0A094HRI7-F1
#
_cell.length_a   1.000
_cell.length_b   1.000
_cell.length_c   1.000
_cell.angle_alpha   90.00
_cell.angle_beta   90.00
_cell.angle_gamma   90.00
#
_symmetry.space_group_name_H-M   'P 1'
#
loop_
_entity.id
_entity.type
_entity.pdbx_description
1 polymer ?
#
loop_
_entity_poly.entity_id
_entity_poly.type
_entity_poly.pdbx_seq_one_letter_code
_entity_poly.pdbx_strand_id
1 'polypeptide(L)'
;MIREDYNKSVIQNRQLPPYWPGPTTIQSLVRMAIPLFIFATTVCRFINDRKCGQLKDQLAKVLKYETRSQASKLNATYLPVLDQLLVRVTISERRGLVEEFQQVISSIIILASPLSATSLDRLLGVPEGTVDSRTDLLHSVLSVPSRPDHLIRLLHLSFRDFLVDTEKRETNPF
;
A
#
# COMPACT_ATOMS: atom_id res chain seq x y z
N MET A 1 -19.67 -5.47 -1.45
CA MET A 1 -18.42 -6.02 -0.90
C MET A 1 -17.77 -5.09 0.13
N ILE A 2 -16.89 -4.13 -0.19
CA ILE A 2 -16.10 -3.38 0.83
C ILE A 2 -16.94 -2.78 1.98
N ARG A 3 -18.01 -2.02 1.68
CA ARG A 3 -18.90 -1.43 2.71
C ARG A 3 -19.59 -2.49 3.57
N GLU A 4 -20.07 -3.56 2.93
CA GLU A 4 -20.80 -4.64 3.61
C GLU A 4 -19.87 -5.45 4.50
N ASP A 5 -18.68 -5.81 3.99
CA ASP A 5 -17.64 -6.51 4.74
C ASP A 5 -17.15 -5.66 5.91
N TYR A 6 -16.99 -4.35 5.70
CA TYR A 6 -16.71 -3.42 6.78
C TYR A 6 -17.81 -3.42 7.84
N ASN A 7 -19.08 -3.31 7.43
CA ASN A 7 -20.22 -3.23 8.35
C ASN A 7 -20.44 -4.53 9.14
N LYS A 8 -20.09 -5.69 8.57
CA LYS A 8 -20.12 -6.99 9.26
C LYS A 8 -19.05 -7.11 10.35
N SER A 9 -17.92 -6.39 10.20
CA SER A 9 -16.79 -6.50 11.11
C SER A 9 -16.74 -5.39 12.18
N VAL A 10 -17.79 -4.56 12.30
CA VAL A 10 -17.84 -3.45 13.28
C VAL A 10 -19.20 -3.41 13.98
N ILE A 11 -19.19 -2.87 15.19
CA ILE A 11 -20.41 -2.57 15.96
C ILE A 11 -21.31 -1.53 15.24
N GLN A 12 -22.62 -1.56 15.50
CA GLN A 12 -23.63 -0.79 14.76
C GLN A 12 -23.33 0.71 14.67
N ASN A 13 -22.88 1.35 15.75
CA ASN A 13 -22.56 2.79 15.76
C ASN A 13 -21.37 3.18 14.85
N ARG A 14 -20.57 2.23 14.39
CA ARG A 14 -19.46 2.45 13.45
C ARG A 14 -19.82 2.09 12.01
N GLN A 15 -21.00 1.53 11.76
CA GLN A 15 -21.39 1.12 10.41
C GLN A 15 -21.48 2.31 9.46
N LEU A 16 -21.12 2.06 8.20
CA LEU A 16 -21.22 3.01 7.11
C LEU A 16 -22.64 3.04 6.57
N PRO A 17 -23.20 4.24 6.29
CA PRO A 17 -24.54 4.35 5.74
C PRO A 17 -24.61 3.72 4.33
N PRO A 18 -25.81 3.32 3.86
CA PRO A 18 -25.98 2.67 2.56
C PRO A 18 -25.41 3.46 1.38
N TYR A 19 -25.47 4.79 1.44
CA TYR A 19 -25.01 5.69 0.38
C TYR A 19 -23.51 5.99 0.42
N TRP A 20 -22.75 5.49 1.40
CA TRP A 20 -21.30 5.69 1.45
C TRP A 20 -20.60 4.95 0.29
N PRO A 21 -19.58 5.56 -0.39
CA PRO A 21 -18.92 6.83 -0.09
C PRO A 21 -19.57 8.08 -0.73
N GLY A 22 -20.70 7.92 -1.41
CA GLY A 22 -21.41 8.98 -2.12
C GLY A 22 -20.99 9.12 -3.58
N PRO A 23 -21.90 9.58 -4.47
CA PRO A 23 -21.65 9.63 -5.91
C PRO A 23 -20.49 10.55 -6.30
N THR A 24 -20.35 11.71 -5.64
CA THR A 24 -19.25 12.65 -5.90
C THR A 24 -17.88 12.02 -5.63
N THR A 25 -17.76 11.28 -4.53
CA THR A 25 -16.53 10.57 -4.16
C THR A 25 -16.22 9.47 -5.17
N ILE A 26 -17.24 8.70 -5.59
CA ILE A 26 -17.07 7.68 -6.63
C ILE A 26 -16.59 8.32 -7.94
N GLN A 27 -17.18 9.44 -8.36
CA GLN A 27 -16.80 10.14 -9.59
C GLN A 27 -15.35 10.64 -9.54
N SER A 28 -14.91 11.16 -8.39
CA SER A 28 -13.51 11.54 -8.15
C SER A 28 -12.57 10.34 -8.32
N LEU A 29 -12.86 9.21 -7.66
CA LEU A 29 -12.07 7.98 -7.78
C LEU A 29 -12.03 7.44 -9.20
N VAL A 30 -13.15 7.49 -9.93
CA VAL A 30 -13.22 7.07 -11.34
C VAL A 30 -12.31 7.94 -12.20
N ARG A 31 -12.32 9.26 -12.00
CA ARG A 31 -11.42 10.19 -12.73
C ARG A 31 -9.95 9.94 -12.40
N MET A 32 -9.64 9.61 -11.15
CA MET A 32 -8.27 9.25 -10.75
C MET A 32 -7.81 7.94 -11.40
N ALA A 33 -8.72 6.98 -11.61
CA ALA A 33 -8.44 5.69 -12.21
C ALA A 33 -8.14 5.74 -13.72
N ILE A 34 -8.51 6.81 -14.42
CA ILE A 34 -8.28 6.90 -15.87
C ILE A 34 -6.85 7.43 -16.14
N PRO A 35 -6.04 6.74 -16.99
CA PRO A 35 -6.33 5.47 -17.69
C PRO A 35 -5.85 4.20 -16.95
N LEU A 36 -5.26 4.33 -15.76
CA LEU A 36 -4.64 3.23 -15.02
C LEU A 36 -5.65 2.35 -14.26
N PHE A 37 -6.13 1.27 -14.87
CA PHE A 37 -7.00 0.29 -14.21
C PHE A 37 -6.42 -0.31 -12.91
N ILE A 38 -5.09 -0.34 -12.78
CA ILE A 38 -4.40 -0.77 -11.55
C ILE A 38 -4.74 0.11 -10.35
N PHE A 39 -5.09 1.39 -10.57
CA PHE A 39 -5.45 2.32 -9.51
C PHE A 39 -6.64 1.80 -8.71
N ALA A 40 -7.72 1.39 -9.38
CA ALA A 40 -8.95 0.97 -8.71
C ALA A 40 -8.67 -0.25 -7.81
N THR A 41 -7.94 -1.24 -8.30
CA THR A 41 -7.61 -2.45 -7.53
C THR A 41 -6.72 -2.12 -6.34
N THR A 42 -5.63 -1.37 -6.55
CA THR A 42 -4.70 -0.96 -5.48
C THR A 42 -5.42 -0.15 -4.39
N VAL A 43 -6.23 0.84 -4.78
CA VAL A 43 -6.98 1.70 -3.85
C VAL A 43 -8.04 0.92 -3.09
N CYS A 44 -8.78 0.02 -3.76
CA CYS A 44 -9.75 -0.84 -3.09
C CYS A 44 -9.08 -1.74 -2.05
N ARG A 45 -7.92 -2.34 -2.36
CA ARG A 45 -7.15 -3.13 -1.39
C ARG A 45 -6.65 -2.28 -0.23
N PHE A 46 -6.11 -1.09 -0.52
CA PHE A 46 -5.61 -0.16 0.49
C PHE A 46 -6.71 0.32 1.46
N ILE A 47 -7.88 0.71 0.94
CA ILE A 47 -9.01 1.17 1.75
C ILE A 47 -9.59 0.04 2.61
N ASN A 48 -9.56 -1.19 2.11
CA ASN A 48 -10.07 -2.36 2.81
C ASN A 48 -9.07 -2.94 3.83
N ASP A 49 -7.80 -2.53 3.79
CA ASP A 49 -6.77 -3.02 4.70
C ASP A 49 -6.91 -2.42 6.10
N ARG A 50 -7.28 -3.28 7.06
CA ARG A 50 -7.49 -2.90 8.46
C ARG A 50 -6.21 -2.55 9.19
N LYS A 51 -5.05 -3.05 8.73
CA LYS A 51 -3.74 -2.72 9.32
C LYS A 51 -3.36 -1.28 8.97
N CYS A 52 -3.75 -0.80 7.79
CA CYS A 52 -3.51 0.58 7.37
C CYS A 52 -4.30 1.59 8.20
N GLY A 53 -5.55 1.29 8.57
CA GLY A 53 -6.33 2.13 9.48
C GLY A 53 -7.84 2.06 9.29
N GLN A 54 -8.55 3.11 9.68
CA GLN A 54 -9.99 3.16 9.48
C GLN A 54 -10.32 3.47 8.02
N LEU A 55 -11.32 2.76 7.49
CA LEU A 55 -11.73 2.83 6.10
C LEU A 55 -12.05 4.26 5.62
N LYS A 56 -12.72 5.08 6.45
CA LYS A 56 -12.99 6.49 6.12
C LYS A 56 -11.72 7.33 5.99
N ASP A 57 -10.76 7.12 6.89
CA ASP A 57 -9.48 7.84 6.89
C ASP A 57 -8.64 7.45 5.68
N GLN A 58 -8.65 6.17 5.30
CA GLN A 58 -7.94 5.67 4.12
C GLN A 58 -8.52 6.24 2.82
N LEU A 59 -9.86 6.28 2.71
CA LEU A 59 -10.49 6.96 1.59
C LEU A 59 -10.11 8.45 1.55
N ALA A 60 -10.15 9.15 2.69
CA ALA A 60 -9.77 10.55 2.76
C ALA A 60 -8.30 10.77 2.37
N LYS A 61 -7.38 9.86 2.74
CA LYS A 61 -5.99 9.90 2.31
C LYS A 61 -5.85 9.80 0.80
N VAL A 62 -6.53 8.83 0.16
CA VAL A 62 -6.50 8.67 -1.30
C VAL A 62 -6.97 9.93 -2.01
N LEU A 63 -8.08 10.52 -1.55
CA LEU A 63 -8.64 11.74 -2.16
C LEU A 63 -7.70 12.95 -2.08
N LYS A 64 -6.79 13.02 -1.11
CA LYS A 64 -5.75 14.08 -1.06
C LYS A 64 -4.79 14.03 -2.25
N TYR A 65 -4.67 12.89 -2.94
CA TYR A 65 -3.82 12.73 -4.13
C TYR A 65 -4.57 13.00 -5.44
N GLU A 66 -5.81 13.46 -5.39
CA GLU A 66 -6.57 13.79 -6.59
C GLU A 66 -5.85 14.85 -7.45
N THR A 67 -5.31 15.89 -6.84
CA THR A 67 -4.51 16.92 -7.54
C THR A 67 -3.21 16.34 -8.09
N ARG A 68 -2.51 15.52 -7.31
CA ARG A 68 -1.29 14.81 -7.74
C ARG A 68 -1.55 13.84 -8.90
N SER A 69 -2.77 13.30 -9.03
CA SER A 69 -3.16 12.44 -10.14
C SER A 69 -3.12 13.14 -11.50
N GLN A 70 -3.13 14.48 -11.53
CA GLN A 70 -2.94 15.24 -12.77
C GLN A 70 -1.48 15.27 -13.22
N ALA A 71 -0.53 15.28 -12.27
CA ALA A 71 0.90 15.27 -12.55
C ALA A 71 1.42 13.85 -12.82
N SER A 72 0.97 12.87 -12.04
CA SER A 72 1.36 11.46 -12.21
C SER A 72 0.30 10.52 -11.65
N LYS A 73 -0.22 9.64 -12.52
CA LYS A 73 -1.22 8.63 -12.13
C LYS A 73 -0.61 7.54 -11.22
N LEU A 74 0.67 7.23 -11.40
CA LEU A 74 1.39 6.31 -10.52
C LEU A 74 1.60 6.93 -9.13
N ASN A 75 1.83 8.25 -9.03
CA ASN A 75 1.92 8.93 -7.74
C ASN A 75 0.61 8.79 -6.96
N ALA A 76 -0.53 9.03 -7.63
CA ALA A 76 -1.84 8.86 -7.00
C ALA A 76 -2.16 7.40 -6.63
N THR A 77 -1.51 6.43 -7.29
CA THR A 77 -1.70 5.00 -7.04
C THR A 77 -0.87 4.52 -5.84
N TYR A 78 0.41 4.89 -5.78
CA TYR A 78 1.37 4.29 -4.84
C TYR A 78 1.75 5.17 -3.65
N LEU A 79 1.77 6.50 -3.79
CA LEU A 79 2.12 7.37 -2.66
C LEU A 79 1.15 7.24 -1.47
N PRO A 80 -0.18 7.07 -1.64
CA PRO A 80 -1.05 6.81 -0.48
C PRO A 80 -0.61 5.59 0.34
N VAL A 81 -0.12 4.55 -0.33
CA VAL A 81 0.36 3.30 0.28
C VAL A 81 1.70 3.50 0.98
N LEU A 82 2.64 4.21 0.33
CA LEU A 82 3.97 4.46 0.89
C LEU A 82 3.95 5.48 2.03
N ASP A 83 3.21 6.58 1.88
CA ASP A 83 3.10 7.61 2.91
C ASP A 83 2.43 7.08 4.19
N GLN A 84 1.58 6.05 4.07
CA GLN A 84 0.98 5.35 5.21
C GLN A 84 2.01 4.73 6.15
N LEU A 85 3.16 4.29 5.64
CA LEU A 85 4.24 3.71 6.44
C LEU A 85 4.86 4.73 7.40
N LEU A 86 4.71 6.02 7.10
CA LEU A 86 5.35 7.12 7.81
C LEU A 86 4.43 7.84 8.80
N VAL A 87 3.11 7.59 8.75
CA VAL A 87 2.09 8.33 9.52
C VAL A 87 2.29 8.25 11.04
N ARG A 88 2.92 7.17 11.54
CA ARG A 88 3.10 6.92 12.99
C ARG A 88 4.55 6.89 13.44
N VAL A 89 5.46 7.42 12.61
CA VAL A 89 6.91 7.31 12.82
C VAL A 89 7.46 8.70 13.09
N THR A 90 8.28 8.83 14.14
CA THR A 90 8.93 10.10 14.46
C THR A 90 10.00 10.44 13.41
N ILE A 91 10.38 11.71 13.30
CA ILE A 91 11.44 12.14 12.37
C ILE A 91 12.76 11.40 12.62
N SER A 92 13.08 11.15 13.90
CA SER A 92 14.28 10.41 14.31
C SER A 92 14.26 8.95 13.87
N GLU A 93 13.09 8.29 13.88
CA GLU A 93 12.93 6.88 13.50
C GLU A 93 12.80 6.69 11.98
N ARG A 94 12.39 7.75 11.27
CA ARG A 94 12.09 7.68 9.84
C ARG A 94 13.25 7.16 8.99
N ARG A 95 14.48 7.57 9.31
CA ARG A 95 15.67 7.14 8.55
C ARG A 95 15.86 5.63 8.64
N GLY A 96 15.85 5.06 9.85
CA GLY A 96 16.00 3.62 10.03
C GLY A 96 14.86 2.82 9.39
N LEU A 97 13.62 3.33 9.49
CA LEU A 97 12.48 2.69 8.83
C LEU A 97 12.63 2.68 7.29
N VAL A 98 13.07 3.79 6.70
CA VAL A 98 13.30 3.88 5.25
C VAL A 98 14.43 2.95 4.83
N GLU A 99 15.53 2.89 5.58
CA GLU A 99 16.66 1.99 5.30
C GLU A 99 16.23 0.51 5.33
N GLU A 100 15.47 0.11 6.36
CA GLU A 100 14.94 -1.25 6.47
C GLU A 100 13.91 -1.56 5.38
N PHE A 101 13.04 -0.60 5.06
CA PHE A 101 12.09 -0.74 3.95
C PHE A 101 12.86 -0.94 2.65
N GLN A 102 13.87 -0.11 2.37
CA GLN A 102 14.69 -0.23 1.18
C GLN A 102 15.39 -1.58 1.14
N GLN A 103 15.96 -2.06 2.25
CA GLN A 103 16.61 -3.37 2.30
C GLN A 103 15.64 -4.51 1.95
N VAL A 104 14.45 -4.53 2.53
CA VAL A 104 13.46 -5.61 2.31
C VAL A 104 12.81 -5.49 0.93
N ILE A 105 12.25 -4.33 0.60
CA ILE A 105 11.48 -4.13 -0.63
C ILE A 105 12.38 -4.12 -1.86
N SER A 106 13.58 -3.53 -1.81
CA SER A 106 14.52 -3.58 -2.93
C SER A 106 14.93 -5.03 -3.24
N SER A 107 15.07 -5.86 -2.21
CA SER A 107 15.37 -7.28 -2.40
C SER A 107 14.21 -7.99 -3.10
N ILE A 108 12.96 -7.76 -2.66
CA ILE A 108 11.77 -8.34 -3.29
C ILE A 108 11.64 -7.94 -4.76
N ILE A 109 11.92 -6.67 -5.13
CA ILE A 109 11.76 -6.20 -6.52
C ILE A 109 12.90 -6.62 -7.46
N ILE A 110 14.10 -6.91 -6.94
CA ILE A 110 15.29 -7.29 -7.74
C ILE A 110 15.37 -8.81 -7.95
N LEU A 111 14.85 -9.61 -7.02
CA LEU A 111 14.93 -11.06 -7.10
C LEU A 111 14.30 -11.61 -8.39
N ALA A 112 15.06 -12.42 -9.12
CA ALA A 112 14.59 -13.08 -10.34
C ALA A 112 13.46 -14.09 -10.06
N SER A 113 13.48 -14.73 -8.88
CA SER A 113 12.44 -15.64 -8.42
C SER A 113 11.92 -15.18 -7.06
N PRO A 114 10.58 -15.07 -6.87
CA PRO A 114 9.98 -14.73 -5.59
C PRO A 114 10.41 -15.69 -4.48
N LEU A 115 10.57 -15.15 -3.27
CA LEU A 115 10.90 -15.91 -2.06
C LEU A 115 9.79 -15.77 -1.02
N SER A 116 9.75 -16.70 -0.07
CA SER A 116 8.91 -16.59 1.12
C SER A 116 9.48 -15.58 2.11
N ALA A 117 8.68 -15.12 3.08
CA ALA A 117 9.13 -14.20 4.12
C ALA A 117 10.33 -14.78 4.89
N THR A 118 10.22 -16.05 5.32
CA THR A 118 11.30 -16.76 6.03
C THR A 118 12.58 -16.90 5.21
N SER A 119 12.46 -17.17 3.89
CA SER A 119 13.64 -17.22 3.02
C SER A 119 14.28 -15.84 2.85
N LEU A 120 13.49 -14.77 2.80
CA LEU A 120 13.98 -13.40 2.75
C LEU A 120 14.68 -12.99 4.05
N ASP A 121 14.12 -13.32 5.22
CA ASP A 121 14.76 -13.03 6.51
C ASP A 121 16.16 -13.65 6.56
N ARG A 122 16.28 -14.92 6.16
CA ARG A 122 17.56 -15.65 6.10
C ARG A 122 18.51 -15.07 5.07
N LEU A 123 18.02 -14.70 3.89
CA LEU A 123 18.84 -14.11 2.82
C LEU A 123 19.42 -12.75 3.24
N LEU A 124 18.63 -11.95 3.95
CA LEU A 124 19.00 -10.61 4.39
C LEU A 124 19.79 -10.61 5.71
N GLY A 125 19.84 -11.75 6.41
CA GLY A 125 20.48 -11.85 7.73
C GLY A 125 19.77 -11.03 8.80
N VAL A 126 18.45 -10.85 8.67
CA VAL A 126 17.61 -10.10 9.63
C VAL A 126 16.85 -11.05 10.56
N PRO A 127 16.36 -10.57 11.72
CA PRO A 127 15.55 -11.39 12.62
C PRO A 127 14.32 -12.00 11.92
N GLU A 128 13.91 -13.19 12.36
CA GLU A 128 12.70 -13.84 11.85
C GLU A 128 11.46 -12.97 12.12
N GLY A 129 10.63 -12.80 11.09
CA GLY A 129 9.43 -11.96 11.13
C GLY A 129 9.68 -10.48 10.78
N THR A 130 10.92 -10.08 10.50
CA THR A 130 11.22 -8.72 10.02
C THR A 130 10.56 -8.45 8.67
N VAL A 131 10.67 -9.37 7.70
CA VAL A 131 10.05 -9.21 6.38
C VAL A 131 8.52 -9.16 6.46
N ASP A 132 7.89 -10.02 7.27
CA ASP A 132 6.43 -9.96 7.49
C ASP A 132 6.03 -8.61 8.06
N SER A 133 6.71 -8.15 9.11
CA SER A 133 6.46 -6.86 9.75
C SER A 133 6.62 -5.67 8.79
N ARG A 134 7.54 -5.74 7.83
CA ARG A 134 7.80 -4.66 6.85
C ARG A 134 6.84 -4.71 5.66
N THR A 135 6.27 -5.87 5.35
CA THR A 135 5.31 -6.04 4.24
C THR A 135 3.84 -5.95 4.68
N ASP A 136 3.61 -5.89 5.99
CA ASP A 136 2.30 -5.91 6.65
C ASP A 136 1.33 -4.77 6.27
N LEU A 137 1.86 -3.63 5.82
CA LEU A 137 1.05 -2.49 5.35
C LEU A 137 1.03 -2.35 3.82
N LEU A 138 1.61 -3.32 3.11
CA LEU A 138 1.82 -3.29 1.67
C LEU A 138 0.93 -4.27 0.91
N HIS A 139 -0.10 -4.85 1.53
CA HIS A 139 -0.99 -5.83 0.88
C HIS A 139 -1.78 -5.28 -0.33
N SER A 140 -1.79 -3.96 -0.52
CA SER A 140 -2.33 -3.30 -1.71
C SER A 140 -1.41 -3.34 -2.93
N VAL A 141 -0.12 -3.58 -2.74
CA VAL A 141 0.91 -3.64 -3.79
C VAL A 141 1.69 -4.95 -3.80
N LEU A 142 1.67 -5.70 -2.69
CA LEU A 142 2.25 -7.03 -2.51
C LEU A 142 1.16 -8.06 -2.23
N SER A 143 1.32 -9.23 -2.84
CA SER A 143 0.68 -10.47 -2.39
C SER A 143 1.54 -11.07 -1.29
N VAL A 144 1.19 -10.82 -0.04
CA VAL A 144 1.84 -11.41 1.14
C VAL A 144 0.94 -12.53 1.67
N PRO A 145 1.35 -13.80 1.57
CA PRO A 145 0.55 -14.93 2.01
C PRO A 145 0.60 -15.07 3.55
N SER A 146 -0.48 -15.52 4.17
CA SER A 146 -0.51 -15.81 5.62
C SER A 146 0.28 -17.07 6.00
N ARG A 147 0.67 -17.88 5.01
CA ARG A 147 1.45 -19.09 5.21
C ARG A 147 2.95 -18.77 5.03
N PRO A 148 3.81 -19.11 6.00
CA PRO A 148 5.21 -18.68 6.00
C PRO A 148 6.05 -19.30 4.87
N ASP A 149 5.61 -20.41 4.29
CA ASP A 149 6.28 -21.12 3.19
C ASP A 149 5.90 -20.59 1.80
N HIS A 150 4.87 -19.75 1.70
CA HIS A 150 4.39 -19.22 0.43
C HIS A 150 5.16 -17.96 0.01
N LEU A 151 5.25 -17.75 -1.31
CA LEU A 151 6.09 -16.69 -1.89
C LEU A 151 5.41 -15.32 -1.85
N ILE A 152 6.18 -14.28 -1.49
CA ILE A 152 5.77 -12.88 -1.58
C ILE A 152 5.93 -12.42 -3.04
N ARG A 153 4.90 -11.80 -3.62
CA ARG A 153 4.91 -11.36 -5.02
C ARG A 153 4.44 -9.92 -5.17
N LEU A 154 4.97 -9.21 -6.16
CA LEU A 154 4.37 -7.95 -6.62
C LEU A 154 2.99 -8.23 -7.24
N LEU A 155 2.01 -7.38 -6.94
CA LEU A 155 0.70 -7.44 -7.62
C LEU A 155 0.78 -6.84 -9.03
N HIS A 156 1.59 -5.80 -9.19
CA HIS A 156 1.78 -5.09 -10.46
C HIS A 156 3.24 -4.69 -10.64
N LEU A 157 3.81 -4.97 -11.82
CA LEU A 157 5.20 -4.61 -12.15
C LEU A 157 5.44 -3.10 -12.12
N SER A 158 4.42 -2.29 -12.41
CA SER A 158 4.53 -0.83 -12.34
C SER A 158 4.84 -0.29 -10.94
N PHE A 159 4.66 -1.09 -9.88
CA PHE A 159 5.13 -0.72 -8.53
C PHE A 159 6.65 -0.75 -8.45
N ARG A 160 7.29 -1.78 -9.03
CA ARG A 160 8.75 -1.83 -9.18
C ARG A 160 9.22 -0.65 -10.00
N ASP A 161 8.62 -0.43 -11.17
CA ASP A 161 8.99 0.68 -12.07
C ASP A 161 8.87 2.04 -11.36
N PHE A 162 7.85 2.20 -10.52
CA PHE A 162 7.66 3.40 -9.71
C PHE A 162 8.76 3.61 -8.66
N LEU A 163 9.21 2.55 -7.96
CA LEU A 163 10.23 2.64 -6.92
C LEU A 163 11.63 2.88 -7.50
N VAL A 164 11.94 2.34 -8.69
CA VAL A 164 13.27 2.50 -9.31
C VAL A 164 13.40 3.78 -10.13
N ASP A 165 12.31 4.52 -10.33
CA ASP A 165 12.28 5.76 -11.12
C ASP A 165 13.08 6.87 -10.42
N THR A 166 14.24 7.19 -10.97
CA THR A 166 15.16 8.19 -10.43
C THR A 166 14.60 9.61 -10.46
N GLU A 167 13.66 9.91 -11.37
CA GLU A 167 13.02 11.23 -11.43
C GLU A 167 12.06 11.47 -10.26
N LYS A 168 11.66 10.41 -9.55
CA LYS A 168 10.73 10.49 -8.42
C LYS A 168 11.39 10.61 -7.04
N ARG A 169 12.74 10.58 -6.96
CA ARG A 169 13.50 10.62 -5.70
C ARG A 169 13.22 11.85 -4.82
N GLU A 170 12.82 12.98 -5.41
CA GLU A 170 12.44 14.17 -4.63
C GLU A 170 11.06 14.04 -3.96
N THR A 171 10.20 13.18 -4.49
CA THR A 171 8.79 13.04 -4.04
C THR A 171 8.50 11.74 -3.30
N ASN A 172 9.38 10.73 -3.43
CA ASN A 172 9.29 9.45 -2.76
C ASN A 172 10.56 9.25 -1.90
N PRO A 173 10.45 9.20 -0.56
CA PRO A 173 11.60 8.99 0.32
C PRO A 173 12.10 7.54 0.34
N PHE A 174 11.37 6.61 -0.29
CA PHE A 174 11.70 5.18 -0.39
C PHE A 174 12.42 4.83 -1.68
#